data_AF-A0A1Y4RXE5-F1
#
_entry.id   AF-A0A1Y4RXE5-F1
#
_cell.length_a   1.000
_cell.length_b   1.000
_cell.length_c   1.000
_cell.angle_alpha   90.00
_cell.angle_beta   90.00
_cell.angle_gamma   90.00
#
_symmetry.space_group_name_H-M   'P 1'
#
loop_
_entity.id
_entity.type
_entity.pdbx_description
1 polymer ?
#
loop_
_entity_poly.entity_id
_entity_poly.type
_entity_poly.pdbx_seq_one_letter_code
_entity_poly.pdbx_strand_id
1 'polypeptide(L)'
;MESAASRTIETYLYADLDRDGAGELIGACRDDLGRYQIWYCSSDGTVCSLAHQDEEAMDGCAFRLLEMETEIHVVANTYRLEGTSKNYSIFSLTNHEIACLVSGSGSVSAADNGEILLRVEAYDGIYDPEVDGMIQHTWKDTYLFFDGKEYKEYGAAQVSEETFLSYQNAREIRAEIETKLRQPDTASLEFTYFRRNNGIFHIQCDVHKDSGEIRYGYYTVRYQDGTLSTPLGEYRSGQMAPHFSGLEVVD
;
A
#
# COMPACT_ATOMS: atom_id res chain seq x y z
N MET A 1 -3.39 -20.45 22.41
CA MET A 1 -4.04 -19.22 21.92
C MET A 1 -5.56 -19.22 22.12
N GLU A 2 -6.34 -20.13 21.52
CA GLU A 2 -7.82 -20.15 21.64
C GLU A 2 -8.33 -20.11 23.09
N SER A 3 -7.70 -20.87 23.99
CA SER A 3 -8.04 -20.84 25.42
C SER A 3 -7.82 -19.47 26.07
N ALA A 4 -6.77 -18.74 25.66
CA ALA A 4 -6.50 -17.39 26.16
C ALA A 4 -7.48 -16.37 25.57
N ALA A 5 -7.80 -16.48 24.28
CA ALA A 5 -8.77 -15.63 23.60
C ALA A 5 -10.24 -15.93 23.98
N SER A 6 -10.48 -17.10 24.58
CA SER A 6 -11.81 -17.67 24.82
C SER A 6 -12.67 -17.73 23.55
N ARG A 7 -12.02 -17.92 22.40
CA ARG A 7 -12.59 -17.83 21.05
C ARG A 7 -11.84 -18.74 20.09
N THR A 8 -12.52 -19.19 19.05
CA THR A 8 -11.91 -19.90 17.92
C THR A 8 -11.10 -18.93 17.08
N ILE A 9 -9.88 -19.31 16.73
CA ILE A 9 -9.03 -18.53 15.82
C ILE A 9 -9.48 -18.78 14.37
N GLU A 10 -9.77 -17.70 13.64
CA GLU A 10 -10.32 -17.77 12.28
C GLU A 10 -9.22 -17.89 11.22
N THR A 11 -8.09 -17.21 11.45
CA THR A 11 -6.93 -17.20 10.57
C THR A 11 -5.68 -17.09 11.42
N TYR A 12 -4.58 -17.69 10.97
CA TYR A 12 -3.34 -17.72 11.72
C TYR A 12 -2.13 -17.93 10.83
N LEU A 13 -0.97 -17.64 11.39
CA LEU A 13 0.36 -17.73 10.80
C LEU A 13 1.31 -18.27 11.86
N TYR A 14 2.18 -19.19 11.48
CA TYR A 14 3.36 -19.56 12.27
C TYR A 14 4.61 -18.95 11.61
N ALA A 15 5.46 -18.31 12.40
CA ALA A 15 6.73 -17.74 11.94
C ALA A 15 7.74 -17.67 13.09
N ASP A 16 9.01 -17.88 12.80
CA ASP A 16 10.13 -17.73 13.73
C ASP A 16 10.53 -16.25 13.78
N LEU A 17 9.83 -15.47 14.60
CA LEU A 17 9.87 -14.01 14.59
C LEU A 17 11.13 -13.45 15.26
N ASP A 18 11.65 -14.14 16.28
CA ASP A 18 12.90 -13.77 16.95
C ASP A 18 14.15 -14.54 16.46
N ARG A 19 13.97 -15.45 15.48
CA ARG A 19 15.03 -16.21 14.82
C ARG A 19 15.78 -17.16 15.76
N ASP A 20 15.08 -17.69 16.76
CA ASP A 20 15.62 -18.68 17.69
C ASP A 20 15.52 -20.13 17.16
N GLY A 21 14.84 -20.32 16.02
CA GLY A 21 14.61 -21.61 15.38
C GLY A 21 13.27 -22.27 15.73
N ALA A 22 12.44 -21.65 16.57
CA ALA A 22 11.09 -22.07 16.91
C ALA A 22 10.06 -21.05 16.40
N GLY A 23 8.88 -21.54 15.98
CA GLY A 23 7.86 -20.66 15.40
C GLY A 23 6.87 -20.15 16.44
N GLU A 24 6.69 -18.83 16.53
CA GLU A 24 5.59 -18.19 17.24
C GLU A 24 4.30 -18.26 16.42
N LEU A 25 3.17 -18.17 17.11
CA LEU A 25 1.84 -18.14 16.50
C LEU A 25 1.27 -16.72 16.56
N ILE A 26 0.90 -16.18 15.40
CA ILE A 26 0.01 -15.01 15.30
C ILE A 26 -1.34 -15.49 14.79
N GLY A 27 -2.42 -15.11 15.45
CA GLY A 27 -3.78 -15.50 15.09
C GLY A 27 -4.76 -14.34 15.20
N ALA A 28 -5.84 -14.41 14.44
CA ALA A 28 -6.93 -13.45 14.52
C ALA A 28 -8.26 -14.15 14.82
N CYS A 29 -9.07 -13.52 15.66
CA CYS A 29 -10.46 -13.86 15.88
C CYS A 29 -11.30 -12.59 16.00
N ARG A 30 -12.61 -12.69 15.83
CA ARG A 30 -13.51 -11.54 16.05
C ARG A 30 -14.06 -11.52 17.46
N ASP A 31 -14.19 -10.32 18.01
CA ASP A 31 -14.98 -10.11 19.21
C ASP A 31 -16.49 -10.13 18.89
N ASP A 32 -17.31 -9.94 19.91
CA ASP A 32 -18.78 -10.02 19.79
C ASP A 32 -19.37 -8.88 18.96
N LEU A 33 -18.57 -7.83 18.69
CA LEU A 33 -18.93 -6.69 17.84
C LEU A 33 -18.39 -6.86 16.41
N GLY A 34 -17.72 -7.97 16.09
CA GLY A 34 -17.15 -8.23 14.78
C GLY A 34 -15.81 -7.54 14.52
N ARG A 35 -15.16 -6.97 15.55
CA ARG A 35 -13.84 -6.35 15.45
C ARG A 35 -12.76 -7.43 15.54
N TYR A 36 -11.75 -7.39 14.67
CA TYR A 36 -10.66 -8.35 14.77
C TYR A 36 -9.77 -8.06 15.96
N GLN A 37 -9.50 -9.09 16.75
CA GLN A 37 -8.47 -9.17 17.76
C GLN A 37 -7.29 -9.97 17.19
N ILE A 38 -6.11 -9.37 17.21
CA ILE A 38 -4.86 -10.02 16.81
C ILE A 38 -4.13 -10.48 18.05
N TRP A 39 -3.86 -11.77 18.11
CA TRP A 39 -3.24 -12.46 19.24
C TRP A 39 -1.87 -13.01 18.86
N TYR A 40 -0.97 -12.99 19.83
CA TYR A 40 0.32 -13.63 19.80
C TYR A 40 0.35 -14.81 20.75
N CYS A 41 1.12 -15.84 20.42
CA CYS A 41 1.53 -16.84 21.37
C CYS A 41 2.98 -17.29 21.12
N SER A 42 3.77 -17.40 22.18
CA SER A 42 5.16 -17.88 22.14
C SER A 42 5.24 -19.28 21.55
N SER A 43 6.41 -19.64 21.02
CA SER A 43 6.66 -20.95 20.39
C SER A 43 6.41 -22.15 21.31
N ASP A 44 6.61 -21.98 22.63
CA ASP A 44 6.31 -22.98 23.67
C ASP A 44 4.85 -22.94 24.17
N GLY A 45 4.07 -21.96 23.73
CA GLY A 45 2.67 -21.75 24.09
C GLY A 45 2.44 -21.23 25.52
N THR A 46 3.49 -20.87 26.26
CA THR A 46 3.38 -20.44 27.66
C THR A 46 2.89 -19.00 27.81
N VAL A 47 3.19 -18.15 26.83
CA VAL A 47 2.75 -16.75 26.78
C VAL A 47 1.83 -16.59 25.59
N CYS A 48 0.53 -16.34 25.83
CA CYS A 48 -0.35 -15.82 24.78
C CYS A 48 -0.97 -14.49 25.23
N SER A 49 -0.97 -13.49 24.34
CA SER A 49 -1.40 -12.13 24.65
C SER A 49 -2.11 -11.47 23.47
N LEU A 50 -3.01 -10.53 23.77
CA LEU A 50 -3.65 -9.69 22.77
C LEU A 50 -2.65 -8.61 22.32
N ALA A 51 -2.33 -8.58 21.03
CA ALA A 51 -1.37 -7.63 20.46
C ALA A 51 -2.06 -6.38 19.90
N HIS A 52 -3.26 -6.51 19.32
CA HIS A 52 -4.03 -5.40 18.77
C HIS A 52 -5.51 -5.76 18.65
N GLN A 53 -6.36 -4.75 18.58
CA GLN A 53 -7.77 -4.91 18.22
C GLN A 53 -8.19 -3.77 17.30
N ASP A 54 -8.87 -4.10 16.20
CA ASP A 54 -9.47 -3.12 15.32
C ASP A 54 -10.50 -2.25 16.07
N GLU A 55 -10.63 -1.00 15.64
CA GLU A 55 -11.65 -0.08 16.18
C GLU A 55 -13.05 -0.40 15.65
N GLU A 56 -13.13 -0.89 14.40
CA GLU A 56 -14.37 -1.15 13.68
C GLU A 56 -14.52 -2.62 13.29
N ALA A 57 -15.77 -3.03 13.01
CA ALA A 57 -16.06 -4.36 12.52
C ALA A 57 -15.55 -4.55 11.09
N MET A 58 -15.01 -5.75 10.83
CA MET A 58 -14.39 -6.16 9.57
C MET A 58 -14.86 -7.56 9.15
N ASP A 59 -14.82 -7.83 7.85
CA ASP A 59 -15.35 -9.07 7.28
C ASP A 59 -14.30 -10.19 7.20
N GLY A 60 -13.04 -9.82 7.01
CA GLY A 60 -11.93 -10.76 6.89
C GLY A 60 -10.60 -10.22 7.41
N CYS A 61 -9.67 -11.14 7.68
CA CYS A 61 -8.30 -10.85 8.09
C CYS A 61 -7.34 -11.75 7.32
N ALA A 62 -6.20 -11.21 6.87
CA ALA A 62 -5.14 -11.94 6.19
C ALA A 62 -3.78 -11.52 6.71
N PHE A 63 -2.95 -12.50 7.09
CA PHE A 63 -1.59 -12.26 7.53
C PHE A 63 -0.60 -12.25 6.36
N ARG A 64 0.46 -11.44 6.47
CA ARG A 64 1.64 -11.45 5.60
C ARG A 64 2.90 -11.32 6.45
N LEU A 65 4.02 -11.80 5.92
CA LEU A 65 5.35 -11.58 6.50
C LEU A 65 6.05 -10.46 5.74
N LEU A 66 6.79 -9.63 6.48
CA LEU A 66 7.77 -8.70 5.97
C LEU A 66 9.13 -9.15 6.51
N GLU A 67 9.85 -9.91 5.69
CA GLU A 67 11.18 -10.41 6.04
C GLU A 67 12.23 -9.39 5.60
N MET A 68 12.89 -8.77 6.57
CA MET A 68 14.03 -7.87 6.37
C MET A 68 15.33 -8.60 6.72
N GLU A 69 16.47 -8.00 6.41
CA GLU A 69 17.77 -8.64 6.65
C GLU A 69 17.95 -9.01 8.14
N THR A 70 17.53 -8.13 9.05
CA THR A 70 17.76 -8.27 10.50
C THR A 70 16.55 -8.71 11.31
N GLU A 71 15.35 -8.59 10.77
CA GLU A 71 14.10 -8.74 11.52
C GLU A 71 12.95 -9.24 10.65
N ILE A 72 11.94 -9.84 11.29
CA ILE A 72 10.73 -10.33 10.63
C ILE A 72 9.54 -9.68 11.29
N HIS A 73 8.76 -8.94 10.48
CA HIS A 73 7.52 -8.34 10.95
C HIS A 73 6.31 -9.08 10.38
N VAL A 74 5.21 -9.05 11.13
CA VAL A 74 3.93 -9.62 10.70
C VAL A 74 2.97 -8.50 10.38
N VAL A 75 2.31 -8.58 9.24
CA VAL A 75 1.22 -7.68 8.86
C VAL A 75 -0.08 -8.41 9.06
N ALA A 76 -1.03 -7.82 9.78
CA ALA A 76 -2.43 -8.19 9.76
C ALA A 76 -3.19 -7.20 8.88
N ASN A 77 -3.71 -7.66 7.74
CA ASN A 77 -4.60 -6.86 6.89
C ASN A 77 -6.05 -7.26 7.16
N THR A 78 -6.83 -6.35 7.73
CA THR A 78 -8.27 -6.55 7.97
C THR A 78 -9.07 -5.74 6.96
N TYR A 79 -10.21 -6.28 6.53
CA TYR A 79 -10.92 -5.71 5.39
C TYR A 79 -12.42 -5.93 5.44
N ARG A 80 -13.14 -4.97 4.84
CA ARG A 80 -14.52 -5.18 4.38
C ARG A 80 -14.53 -5.72 2.95
N LEU A 81 -15.48 -6.61 2.66
CA LEU A 81 -15.68 -7.17 1.33
C LEU A 81 -16.20 -6.13 0.35
N GLU A 82 -16.95 -5.15 0.86
CA GLU A 82 -17.49 -4.04 0.07
C GLU A 82 -16.87 -2.70 0.48
N GLY A 83 -16.76 -1.79 -0.50
CA GLY A 83 -16.18 -0.48 -0.32
C GLY A 83 -14.65 -0.48 -0.14
N THR A 84 -14.13 0.67 0.23
CA THR A 84 -12.68 0.96 0.31
C THR A 84 -12.09 0.74 1.70
N SER A 85 -12.90 0.39 2.69
CA SER A 85 -12.47 0.23 4.08
C SER A 85 -11.58 -1.01 4.23
N LYS A 86 -10.28 -0.76 4.38
CA LYS A 86 -9.21 -1.72 4.64
C LYS A 86 -8.33 -1.14 5.73
N ASN A 87 -7.86 -1.97 6.65
CA ASN A 87 -6.89 -1.60 7.66
C ASN A 87 -5.70 -2.57 7.62
N TYR A 88 -4.56 -2.07 8.08
CA TYR A 88 -3.40 -2.89 8.36
C TYR A 88 -2.88 -2.60 9.77
N SER A 89 -2.24 -3.59 10.36
CA SER A 89 -1.39 -3.44 11.54
C SER A 89 -0.10 -4.23 11.34
N ILE A 90 1.03 -3.65 11.72
CA ILE A 90 2.34 -4.32 11.60
C ILE A 90 2.92 -4.56 12.99
N PHE A 91 3.38 -5.78 13.21
CA PHE A 91 3.86 -6.27 14.49
C PHE A 91 5.32 -6.70 14.41
N SER A 92 6.05 -6.47 15.48
CA SER A 92 7.41 -6.97 15.69
C SER A 92 7.48 -7.69 17.02
N LEU A 93 8.28 -8.75 17.08
CA LEU A 93 8.67 -9.40 18.32
C LEU A 93 10.06 -8.88 18.73
N THR A 94 10.18 -8.31 19.93
CA THR A 94 11.46 -7.84 20.45
C THR A 94 11.57 -8.23 21.92
N ASN A 95 12.67 -8.87 22.31
CA ASN A 95 12.86 -9.38 23.68
C ASN A 95 11.68 -10.25 24.18
N HIS A 96 11.13 -11.09 23.30
CA HIS A 96 9.95 -11.94 23.54
C HIS A 96 8.66 -11.17 23.88
N GLU A 97 8.60 -9.86 23.61
CA GLU A 97 7.40 -9.04 23.72
C GLU A 97 6.92 -8.64 22.32
N ILE A 98 5.66 -8.97 22.02
CA ILE A 98 5.01 -8.55 20.79
C ILE A 98 4.55 -7.10 20.92
N ALA A 99 4.83 -6.28 19.90
CA ALA A 99 4.34 -4.91 19.83
C ALA A 99 3.67 -4.64 18.48
N CYS A 100 2.56 -3.91 18.49
CA CYS A 100 2.02 -3.28 17.29
C CYS A 100 2.82 -2.01 17.03
N LEU A 101 3.65 -2.01 15.99
CA LEU A 101 4.50 -0.88 15.62
C LEU A 101 3.69 0.24 14.95
N VAL A 102 2.71 -0.14 14.13
CA VAL A 102 1.91 0.80 13.36
C VAL A 102 0.58 0.16 12.98
N SER A 103 -0.47 0.96 12.95
CA SER A 103 -1.78 0.61 12.39
C SER A 103 -2.32 1.76 11.56
N GLY A 104 -2.97 1.46 10.44
CA GLY A 104 -3.53 2.48 9.57
C GLY A 104 -4.47 1.91 8.52
N SER A 105 -4.93 2.77 7.61
CA SER A 105 -5.82 2.38 6.51
C SER A 105 -5.05 1.87 5.29
N GLY A 106 -5.66 0.94 4.56
CA GLY A 106 -5.10 0.26 3.39
C GLY A 106 -4.70 -1.18 3.69
N SER A 107 -3.89 -1.77 2.81
CA SER A 107 -3.39 -3.14 2.93
C SER A 107 -1.91 -3.20 2.60
N VAL A 108 -1.11 -3.80 3.48
CA VAL A 108 0.34 -3.88 3.35
C VAL A 108 0.79 -5.25 2.85
N SER A 109 1.76 -5.25 1.93
CA SER A 109 2.39 -6.45 1.38
C SER A 109 3.84 -6.21 0.99
N ALA A 110 4.66 -7.25 0.98
CA ALA A 110 5.98 -7.20 0.34
C ALA A 110 5.85 -7.48 -1.17
N ALA A 111 6.60 -6.74 -1.98
CA ALA A 111 6.83 -7.03 -3.39
C ALA A 111 8.05 -7.97 -3.55
N ASP A 112 8.16 -8.61 -4.72
CA ASP A 112 9.24 -9.59 -5.00
C ASP A 112 10.66 -9.00 -4.88
N ASN A 113 10.79 -7.68 -5.02
CA ASN A 113 12.05 -6.94 -4.87
C ASN A 113 12.33 -6.48 -3.43
N GLY A 114 11.52 -6.90 -2.45
CA GLY A 114 11.65 -6.54 -1.04
C GLY A 114 11.01 -5.20 -0.65
N GLU A 115 10.39 -4.47 -1.57
CA GLU A 115 9.67 -3.25 -1.22
C GLU A 115 8.41 -3.54 -0.41
N ILE A 116 8.13 -2.68 0.55
CA ILE A 116 6.92 -2.76 1.36
C ILE A 116 5.88 -1.84 0.72
N LEU A 117 4.89 -2.45 0.09
CA LEU A 117 3.79 -1.74 -0.57
C LEU A 117 2.66 -1.52 0.43
N LEU A 118 2.13 -0.29 0.45
CA LEU A 118 0.83 0.03 1.04
C LEU A 118 -0.16 0.29 -0.09
N ARG A 119 -1.14 -0.60 -0.24
CA ARG A 119 -2.23 -0.47 -1.21
C ARG A 119 -3.39 0.29 -0.60
N VAL A 120 -3.82 1.34 -1.28
CA VAL A 120 -4.93 2.22 -0.91
C VAL A 120 -6.03 2.16 -1.96
N GLU A 121 -7.26 2.03 -1.48
CA GLU A 121 -8.47 1.95 -2.30
C GLU A 121 -9.21 3.30 -2.30
N ALA A 122 -9.71 3.73 -3.45
CA ALA A 122 -10.55 4.93 -3.56
C ALA A 122 -11.53 4.84 -4.73
N TYR A 123 -12.51 5.74 -4.78
CA TYR A 123 -13.30 5.99 -5.98
C TYR A 123 -12.77 7.24 -6.66
N ASP A 124 -11.71 7.11 -7.45
CA ASP A 124 -11.02 8.26 -8.04
C ASP A 124 -10.51 8.06 -9.48
N GLY A 125 -10.92 6.99 -10.17
CA GLY A 125 -10.40 6.65 -11.50
C GLY A 125 -11.12 7.35 -12.67
N ILE A 126 -12.40 7.70 -12.50
CA ILE A 126 -13.21 8.40 -13.52
C ILE A 126 -14.10 9.41 -12.83
N TYR A 127 -14.06 10.65 -13.31
CA TYR A 127 -15.10 11.65 -13.09
C TYR A 127 -16.12 11.56 -14.22
N ASP A 128 -17.39 11.39 -13.86
CA ASP A 128 -18.51 11.34 -14.78
C ASP A 128 -19.40 12.59 -14.62
N PRO A 129 -19.52 13.43 -15.67
CA PRO A 129 -20.30 14.66 -15.61
C PRO A 129 -21.82 14.44 -15.53
N GLU A 130 -22.34 13.27 -15.92
CA GLU A 130 -23.79 13.00 -15.85
C GLU A 130 -24.27 12.83 -14.41
N VAL A 131 -23.41 12.27 -13.54
CA VAL A 131 -23.68 12.09 -12.11
C VAL A 131 -22.94 13.09 -11.22
N ASP A 132 -22.13 13.98 -11.83
CA ASP A 132 -21.30 14.99 -11.15
C ASP A 132 -20.45 14.37 -10.03
N GLY A 133 -19.73 13.28 -10.34
CA GLY A 133 -19.05 12.50 -9.31
C GLY A 133 -18.03 11.48 -9.81
N MET A 134 -17.27 10.94 -8.86
CA MET A 134 -16.27 9.90 -9.11
C MET A 134 -16.89 8.51 -9.05
N ILE A 135 -16.70 7.69 -10.09
CA ILE A 135 -17.46 6.44 -10.26
C ILE A 135 -16.60 5.16 -10.35
N GLN A 136 -15.30 5.27 -10.60
CA GLN A 136 -14.44 4.10 -10.75
C GLN A 136 -13.67 3.81 -9.47
N HIS A 137 -13.83 2.59 -8.94
CA HIS A 137 -13.01 2.05 -7.85
C HIS A 137 -11.58 1.78 -8.33
N THR A 138 -10.59 2.20 -7.56
CA THR A 138 -9.16 2.13 -7.91
C THR A 138 -8.33 1.61 -6.76
N TRP A 139 -7.15 1.09 -7.11
CA TRP A 139 -6.13 0.60 -6.19
C TRP A 139 -4.81 1.26 -6.54
N LYS A 140 -4.19 1.90 -5.55
CA LYS A 140 -2.93 2.62 -5.70
C LYS A 140 -1.92 2.08 -4.71
N ASP A 141 -0.70 1.85 -5.16
CA ASP A 141 0.37 1.42 -4.28
C ASP A 141 1.23 2.65 -3.93
N THR A 142 1.45 2.88 -2.64
CA THR A 142 2.54 3.69 -2.10
C THR A 142 3.56 2.80 -1.40
N TYR A 143 4.65 3.37 -0.91
CA TYR A 143 5.82 2.62 -0.46
C TYR A 143 6.16 2.99 0.97
N LEU A 144 6.25 1.97 1.82
CA LEU A 144 6.69 2.10 3.20
C LEU A 144 8.14 1.64 3.35
N PHE A 145 8.77 2.07 4.43
CA PHE A 145 10.01 1.48 4.92
C PHE A 145 10.03 1.49 6.44
N PHE A 146 10.88 0.63 6.99
CA PHE A 146 11.21 0.60 8.40
C PHE A 146 12.60 1.19 8.58
N ASP A 147 12.75 2.17 9.47
CA ASP A 147 14.03 2.85 9.71
C ASP A 147 14.88 2.21 10.83
N GLY A 148 14.47 1.02 11.29
CA GLY A 148 15.03 0.33 12.46
C GLY A 148 14.30 0.65 13.76
N LYS A 149 13.30 1.54 13.73
CA LYS A 149 12.48 1.88 14.90
C LYS A 149 10.99 2.00 14.56
N GLU A 150 10.65 2.72 13.49
CA GLU A 150 9.26 2.98 13.11
C GLU A 150 9.05 2.87 11.60
N TYR A 151 7.79 2.72 11.22
CA TYR A 151 7.40 2.71 9.82
C TYR A 151 7.15 4.12 9.31
N LYS A 152 7.66 4.41 8.12
CA LYS A 152 7.53 5.68 7.42
C LYS A 152 7.10 5.45 5.98
N GLU A 153 6.56 6.49 5.35
CA GLU A 153 6.22 6.48 3.93
C GLU A 153 7.31 7.19 3.12
N TYR A 154 7.70 6.60 1.99
CA TYR A 154 8.48 7.31 0.98
C TYR A 154 7.58 8.34 0.30
N GLY A 155 7.75 9.61 0.67
CA GLY A 155 7.03 10.74 0.09
C GLY A 155 7.29 10.90 -1.41
N ALA A 156 6.33 11.52 -2.09
CA ALA A 156 6.44 11.91 -3.48
C ALA A 156 6.53 13.44 -3.59
N ALA A 157 7.67 13.92 -4.08
CA ALA A 157 7.82 15.30 -4.50
C ALA A 157 7.24 15.48 -5.90
N GLN A 158 6.31 16.43 -6.06
CA GLN A 158 5.88 16.85 -7.38
C GLN A 158 7.03 17.57 -8.09
N VAL A 159 7.32 17.21 -9.34
CA VAL A 159 8.35 17.87 -10.14
C VAL A 159 7.74 18.54 -11.37
N SER A 160 8.39 19.61 -11.83
CA SER A 160 7.95 20.31 -13.05
C SER A 160 8.13 19.45 -14.30
N GLU A 161 7.36 19.75 -15.35
CA GLU A 161 7.55 19.11 -16.66
C GLU A 161 8.97 19.35 -17.21
N GLU A 162 9.53 20.56 -17.03
CA GLU A 162 10.90 20.86 -17.45
C GLU A 162 11.92 19.94 -16.75
N THR A 163 11.76 19.74 -15.44
CA THR A 163 12.58 18.80 -14.66
C THR A 163 12.40 17.38 -15.16
N PHE A 164 11.17 16.92 -15.37
CA PHE A 164 10.90 15.58 -15.89
C PHE A 164 11.56 15.37 -17.26
N LEU A 165 11.40 16.30 -18.19
CA LEU A 165 11.94 16.23 -19.56
C LEU A 165 13.46 16.35 -19.63
N SER A 166 14.13 16.70 -18.52
CA SER A 166 15.59 16.70 -18.41
C SER A 166 16.17 15.29 -18.17
N TYR A 167 15.36 14.34 -17.70
CA TYR A 167 15.81 12.97 -17.47
C TYR A 167 15.97 12.18 -18.77
N GLN A 168 16.92 11.25 -18.77
CA GLN A 168 17.11 10.32 -19.87
C GLN A 168 15.85 9.45 -20.04
N ASN A 169 15.45 9.23 -21.30
CA ASN A 169 14.24 8.52 -21.75
C ASN A 169 12.90 9.23 -21.50
N ALA A 170 12.84 10.35 -20.77
CA ALA A 170 11.58 11.02 -20.41
C ALA A 170 10.75 11.47 -21.63
N ARG A 171 11.41 12.02 -22.65
CA ARG A 171 10.74 12.48 -23.89
C ARG A 171 10.11 11.33 -24.66
N GLU A 172 10.81 10.20 -24.75
CA GLU A 172 10.33 8.99 -25.42
C GLU A 172 9.15 8.39 -24.66
N ILE A 173 9.28 8.27 -23.34
CA ILE A 173 8.20 7.81 -22.44
C ILE A 173 6.94 8.67 -22.60
N ARG A 174 7.07 10.01 -22.57
CA ARG A 174 5.94 10.93 -22.73
C ARG A 174 5.26 10.75 -24.08
N ALA A 175 6.03 10.66 -25.17
CA ALA A 175 5.49 10.45 -26.51
C ALA A 175 4.79 9.09 -26.64
N GLU A 176 5.33 8.03 -26.02
CA GLU A 176 4.70 6.71 -25.96
C GLU A 176 3.37 6.76 -25.21
N ILE A 177 3.31 7.43 -24.06
CA ILE A 177 2.08 7.60 -23.27
C ILE A 177 1.03 8.38 -24.06
N GLU A 178 1.39 9.53 -24.65
CA GLU A 178 0.49 10.33 -25.48
C GLU A 178 -0.11 9.50 -26.61
N THR A 179 0.72 8.68 -27.27
CA THR A 179 0.27 7.79 -28.35
C THR A 179 -0.69 6.72 -27.85
N LYS A 180 -0.46 6.16 -26.67
CA LYS A 180 -1.31 5.11 -26.08
C LYS A 180 -2.65 5.65 -25.57
N LEU A 181 -2.66 6.82 -24.96
CA LEU A 181 -3.84 7.36 -24.27
C LEU A 181 -4.71 8.25 -25.15
N ARG A 182 -4.15 8.91 -26.17
CA ARG A 182 -4.93 9.80 -27.04
C ARG A 182 -5.89 9.00 -27.92
N GLN A 183 -7.17 9.30 -27.78
CA GLN A 183 -8.27 8.74 -28.57
C GLN A 183 -8.98 9.87 -29.35
N PRO A 184 -9.82 9.55 -30.35
CA PRO A 184 -10.49 10.57 -31.18
C PRO A 184 -11.35 11.58 -30.41
N ASP A 185 -11.87 11.18 -29.24
CA ASP A 185 -12.71 11.96 -28.32
C ASP A 185 -11.92 12.61 -27.17
N THR A 186 -10.58 12.62 -27.25
CA THR A 186 -9.71 13.21 -26.22
C THR A 186 -9.53 14.70 -26.48
N ALA A 187 -10.15 15.53 -25.65
CA ALA A 187 -10.05 16.97 -25.68
C ALA A 187 -8.63 17.44 -25.29
N SER A 188 -8.12 16.93 -24.17
CA SER A 188 -6.77 17.22 -23.67
C SER A 188 -6.19 16.06 -22.86
N LEU A 189 -4.87 16.06 -22.71
CA LEU A 189 -4.13 15.16 -21.85
C LEU A 189 -3.26 16.01 -20.94
N GLU A 190 -3.51 15.94 -19.63
CA GLU A 190 -2.74 16.64 -18.61
C GLU A 190 -1.76 15.66 -17.94
N PHE A 191 -0.55 16.14 -17.64
CA PHE A 191 0.48 15.34 -16.99
C PHE A 191 0.93 15.98 -15.69
N THR A 192 1.01 15.17 -14.63
CA THR A 192 1.65 15.54 -13.37
C THR A 192 2.70 14.49 -12.99
N TYR A 193 3.83 14.93 -12.46
CA TYR A 193 5.00 14.08 -12.23
C TYR A 193 5.35 14.02 -10.75
N PHE A 194 5.49 12.82 -10.21
CA PHE A 194 5.83 12.60 -8.80
C PHE A 194 7.08 11.73 -8.70
N ARG A 195 8.12 12.25 -8.04
CA ARG A 195 9.35 11.52 -7.75
C ARG A 195 9.38 11.11 -6.28
N ARG A 196 9.57 9.83 -6.01
CA ARG A 196 9.77 9.30 -4.66
C ARG A 196 11.24 8.97 -4.40
N ASN A 197 11.64 9.05 -3.14
CA ASN A 197 13.03 8.84 -2.74
C ASN A 197 13.55 7.42 -2.86
N ASN A 198 12.66 6.42 -2.92
CA ASN A 198 13.02 5.03 -3.21
C ASN A 198 13.28 4.77 -4.71
N GLY A 199 13.48 5.80 -5.52
CA GLY A 199 13.73 5.68 -6.96
C GLY A 199 12.48 5.27 -7.75
N ILE A 200 11.28 5.48 -7.20
CA ILE A 200 10.03 5.36 -7.94
C ILE A 200 9.65 6.70 -8.56
N PHE A 201 9.13 6.65 -9.78
CA PHE A 201 8.60 7.82 -10.47
C PHE A 201 7.20 7.51 -11.00
N HIS A 202 6.22 8.31 -10.61
CA HIS A 202 4.87 8.22 -11.13
C HIS A 202 4.60 9.35 -12.12
N ILE A 203 4.00 8.98 -13.24
CA ILE A 203 3.56 9.90 -14.30
C ILE A 203 2.04 9.83 -14.31
N GLN A 204 1.39 10.76 -13.62
CA GLN A 204 -0.05 10.94 -13.66
C GLN A 204 -0.46 11.47 -15.03
N CYS A 205 -1.53 10.92 -15.58
CA CYS A 205 -2.04 11.18 -16.91
C CYS A 205 -3.57 11.32 -16.83
N ASP A 206 -4.06 12.56 -16.95
CA ASP A 206 -5.48 12.85 -16.86
C ASP A 206 -6.03 13.09 -18.26
N VAL A 207 -6.87 12.16 -18.72
CA VAL A 207 -7.47 12.17 -20.05
C VAL A 207 -8.82 12.88 -19.98
N HIS A 208 -8.87 14.12 -20.47
CA HIS A 208 -10.12 14.87 -20.57
C HIS A 208 -10.81 14.55 -21.89
N LYS A 209 -12.06 14.11 -21.81
CA LYS A 209 -12.89 13.78 -22.98
C LYS A 209 -13.72 14.98 -23.42
N ASP A 210 -14.09 15.00 -24.69
CA ASP A 210 -15.00 16.02 -25.25
C ASP A 210 -16.38 16.03 -24.55
N SER A 211 -16.78 14.92 -23.95
CA SER A 211 -18.01 14.81 -23.15
C SER A 211 -17.93 15.50 -21.78
N GLY A 212 -16.73 15.87 -21.33
CA GLY A 212 -16.47 16.34 -19.97
C GLY A 212 -16.09 15.21 -18.98
N GLU A 213 -16.15 13.94 -19.39
CA GLU A 213 -15.57 12.82 -18.61
C GLU A 213 -14.06 13.03 -18.44
N ILE A 214 -13.54 12.72 -17.26
CA ILE A 214 -12.10 12.72 -16.99
C ILE A 214 -11.69 11.34 -16.52
N ARG A 215 -10.72 10.72 -17.20
CA ARG A 215 -10.10 9.47 -16.76
C ARG A 215 -8.77 9.77 -16.11
N TYR A 216 -8.62 9.34 -14.88
CA TYR A 216 -7.40 9.47 -14.11
C TYR A 216 -6.63 8.16 -14.12
N GLY A 217 -5.34 8.26 -14.37
CA GLY A 217 -4.45 7.13 -14.18
C GLY A 217 -3.00 7.51 -14.30
N TYR A 218 -2.13 6.54 -14.14
CA TYR A 218 -0.71 6.78 -14.05
C TYR A 218 0.09 5.60 -14.58
N TYR A 219 1.33 5.91 -14.92
CA TYR A 219 2.38 4.93 -15.13
C TYR A 219 3.41 5.05 -14.01
N THR A 220 3.97 3.90 -13.62
CA THR A 220 5.08 3.82 -12.68
C THR A 220 6.33 3.36 -13.42
N VAL A 221 7.44 4.08 -13.23
CA VAL A 221 8.76 3.70 -13.73
C VAL A 221 9.80 3.84 -12.62
N ARG A 222 10.95 3.19 -12.78
CA ARG A 222 12.10 3.42 -11.92
C ARG A 222 12.89 4.63 -12.39
N TYR A 223 13.45 5.34 -11.42
CA TYR A 223 14.35 6.46 -11.61
C TYR A 223 15.66 6.17 -10.88
N GLN A 224 16.77 6.20 -11.60
CA GLN A 224 18.10 6.07 -11.04
C GLN A 224 19.08 6.95 -11.82
N ASP A 225 19.88 7.75 -11.10
CA ASP A 225 20.98 8.55 -11.65
C ASP A 225 20.60 9.37 -12.90
N GLY A 226 19.43 10.03 -12.86
CA GLY A 226 18.95 10.86 -13.98
C GLY A 226 18.26 10.08 -15.11
N THR A 227 18.10 8.76 -14.99
CA THR A 227 17.53 7.89 -16.02
C THR A 227 16.21 7.27 -15.59
N LEU A 228 15.21 7.32 -16.46
CA LEU A 228 13.95 6.61 -16.28
C LEU A 228 13.99 5.25 -16.97
N SER A 229 13.54 4.20 -16.28
CA SER A 229 13.53 2.84 -16.80
C SER A 229 12.54 2.66 -17.94
N THR A 230 12.93 1.85 -18.92
CA THR A 230 12.08 1.38 -20.02
C THR A 230 12.15 -0.16 -20.10
N PRO A 231 11.11 -0.86 -20.59
CA PRO A 231 9.87 -0.32 -21.14
C PRO A 231 8.95 0.28 -20.07
N LEU A 232 7.97 1.05 -20.51
CA LEU A 232 6.93 1.60 -19.64
C LEU A 232 6.17 0.47 -18.92
N GLY A 233 5.87 0.67 -17.64
CA GLY A 233 5.02 -0.23 -16.87
C GLY A 233 3.57 -0.26 -17.37
N GLU A 234 2.73 -1.03 -16.69
CA GLU A 234 1.28 -1.09 -16.94
C GLU A 234 0.60 0.23 -16.54
N TYR A 235 -0.41 0.64 -17.31
CA TYR A 235 -1.28 1.76 -16.93
C TYR A 235 -2.17 1.35 -15.76
N ARG A 236 -2.23 2.18 -14.71
CA ARG A 236 -3.12 1.99 -13.58
C ARG A 236 -4.11 3.13 -13.48
N SER A 237 -5.37 2.82 -13.18
CA SER A 237 -6.40 3.84 -12.95
C SER A 237 -6.29 4.42 -11.54
N GLY A 238 -6.61 5.71 -11.40
CA GLY A 238 -6.62 6.45 -10.14
C GLY A 238 -5.69 7.67 -10.11
N GLN A 239 -5.75 8.40 -9.00
CA GLN A 239 -4.99 9.65 -8.83
C GLN A 239 -3.84 9.47 -7.85
N MET A 240 -2.63 9.81 -8.30
CA MET A 240 -1.45 9.84 -7.44
C MET A 240 -1.41 11.09 -6.55
N ALA A 241 -0.87 10.93 -5.34
CA ALA A 241 -0.70 11.99 -4.36
C ALA A 241 0.71 11.95 -3.75
N PRO A 242 1.17 13.05 -3.13
CA PRO A 242 2.45 13.09 -2.41
C PRO A 242 2.58 12.00 -1.33
N HIS A 243 1.48 11.66 -0.67
CA HIS A 243 1.41 10.60 0.34
C HIS A 243 0.00 10.02 0.41
N PHE A 244 -0.12 8.81 0.95
CA PHE A 244 -1.41 8.12 1.10
C PHE A 244 -1.67 7.62 2.52
N SER A 245 -0.67 7.62 3.40
CA SER A 245 -0.81 7.22 4.79
C SER A 245 -0.80 8.44 5.74
N GLY A 246 -1.16 8.19 6.99
CA GLY A 246 -0.98 9.16 8.09
C GLY A 246 0.40 9.05 8.77
N LEU A 247 1.36 8.34 8.18
CA LEU A 247 2.70 8.16 8.75
C LEU A 247 3.59 9.38 8.53
N GLU A 248 4.74 9.40 9.21
CA GLU A 248 5.80 10.33 8.85
C GLU A 248 6.21 10.09 7.40
N VAL A 249 6.24 11.18 6.62
CA VAL A 249 6.61 11.18 5.21
C VAL A 249 8.04 11.69 5.08
N VAL A 250 8.88 10.93 4.38
CA VAL A 250 10.27 11.30 4.09
C VAL A 250 10.42 11.64 2.61
N ASP A 251 10.70 12.92 2.35
CA ASP A 251 10.88 13.55 1.03
C ASP A 251 12.34 13.68 0.58
#